data_AF-A0A839NCT1-F1
#
_entry.id   AF-A0A839NCT1-F1
#
_cell.length_a   1.000
_cell.length_b   1.000
_cell.length_c   1.000
_cell.angle_alpha   90.00
_cell.angle_beta   90.00
_cell.angle_gamma   90.00
#
_symmetry.space_group_name_H-M   'P 1'
#
loop_
_entity.id
_entity.type
_entity.pdbx_description
1 polymer ?
#
loop_
_entity_poly.entity_id
_entity_poly.type
_entity_poly.pdbx_seq_one_letter_code
_entity_poly.pdbx_strand_id
1 'polypeptide(L)'
;MNKLKEKTLLCGMLILLTLVSCNKEEFFDKELYQKMIYIVSGQYNVDAEEFSFEEKESVRNISFSSSGSEDIDQDIIIDVKPDDVLLPIYNKANFDQDEQKFAKILNPAYYKLGSNQVILKKGEPNVSLPVFMTASQMEKLSPDSIYFIPLQISNVSHYTVNEKKKNVLFRVQTSNRYAQTKKKTFYSLKGYKIDTVGNTVNNVLMTSTSKQMLPLNKNEVRIYIGNTNLTAPTVPNIKRNALVLKINENNSVNIRAYEESEAGLMVQQLARPADEPDFVYLNTYVPTKEKERFLLYYRYKTFDTVTKQWSRWFYMKEDLRKLE
;
A
#
# COMPACT_ATOMS: atom_id res chain seq x y z
N MET A 1 52.04 -8.68 92.65
CA MET A 1 50.59 -8.92 92.83
C MET A 1 49.91 -8.90 91.47
N ASN A 2 49.27 -10.02 91.12
CA ASN A 2 48.03 -10.19 90.38
C ASN A 2 47.83 -9.57 88.98
N LYS A 3 47.96 -10.44 87.97
CA LYS A 3 46.88 -10.84 87.03
C LYS A 3 45.54 -10.09 87.17
N LEU A 4 44.98 -9.64 86.04
CA LEU A 4 43.63 -9.93 85.46
C LEU A 4 43.23 -8.76 84.53
N LYS A 5 42.82 -9.01 83.27
CA LYS A 5 41.41 -9.11 82.79
C LYS A 5 40.62 -7.81 83.02
N GLU A 6 39.78 -7.26 82.14
CA GLU A 6 38.89 -7.84 81.12
C GLU A 6 38.16 -6.68 80.42
N LYS A 7 37.80 -6.88 79.15
CA LYS A 7 36.53 -6.47 78.50
C LYS A 7 36.14 -4.99 78.39
N THR A 8 36.35 -4.45 77.20
CA THR A 8 35.36 -3.72 76.34
C THR A 8 36.08 -3.55 74.98
N LEU A 9 35.55 -3.73 73.79
CA LEU A 9 34.20 -3.76 73.25
C LEU A 9 34.25 -4.50 71.89
N LEU A 10 33.25 -5.33 71.67
CA LEU A 10 32.90 -6.08 70.46
C LEU A 10 32.56 -5.14 69.28
N CYS A 11 33.20 -5.32 68.11
CA CYS A 11 32.61 -5.23 66.76
C CYS A 11 33.69 -5.03 65.70
N GLY A 12 33.87 -6.01 64.81
CA GLY A 12 34.78 -5.93 63.68
C GLY A 12 35.08 -7.29 63.08
N MET A 13 34.04 -8.11 62.96
CA MET A 13 34.08 -9.34 62.18
C MET A 13 34.15 -8.98 60.69
N LEU A 14 34.58 -9.94 59.89
CA LEU A 14 34.31 -10.14 58.46
C LEU A 14 35.36 -9.67 57.43
N ILE A 15 35.94 -10.70 56.81
CA ILE A 15 36.09 -10.87 55.35
C ILE A 15 37.42 -10.38 54.76
N LEU A 16 38.42 -11.25 54.91
CA LEU A 16 39.41 -11.51 53.87
C LEU A 16 38.91 -12.70 53.02
N LEU A 17 37.83 -12.51 52.26
CA LEU A 17 37.42 -13.44 51.21
C LEU A 17 37.36 -12.69 49.89
N THR A 18 38.19 -13.16 48.97
CA THR A 18 37.95 -13.19 47.52
C THR A 18 37.65 -11.85 46.85
N LEU A 19 38.72 -11.13 46.48
CA LEU A 19 38.71 -10.34 45.25
C LEU A 19 39.17 -11.22 44.08
N VAL A 20 38.47 -12.32 43.85
CA VAL A 20 38.34 -12.81 42.47
C VAL A 20 37.24 -11.93 41.90
N SER A 21 37.63 -10.80 41.31
CA SER A 21 36.74 -10.09 40.41
C SER A 21 36.41 -11.09 39.32
N CYS A 22 35.20 -11.67 39.39
CA CYS A 22 34.65 -12.43 38.29
C CYS A 22 34.68 -11.47 37.09
N ASN A 23 35.49 -11.75 36.07
CA ASN A 23 35.52 -10.99 34.82
C ASN A 23 34.12 -11.01 34.23
N LYS A 24 33.28 -10.05 34.61
CA LYS A 24 31.93 -9.89 34.07
C LYS A 24 31.95 -9.46 32.60
N GLU A 25 33.08 -8.95 32.12
CA GLU A 25 33.27 -8.52 30.73
C GLU A 25 33.32 -9.72 29.76
N GLU A 26 33.91 -10.86 30.17
CA GLU A 26 34.06 -12.02 29.28
C GLU A 26 32.72 -12.70 28.91
N PHE A 27 31.65 -12.38 29.66
CA PHE A 27 30.29 -12.82 29.38
C PHE A 27 29.59 -11.94 28.34
N PHE A 28 30.05 -10.70 28.14
CA PHE A 28 29.51 -9.77 27.12
C PHE A 28 30.31 -9.81 25.81
N ASP A 29 31.53 -10.34 25.81
CA ASP A 29 32.39 -10.46 24.61
C ASP A 29 32.06 -11.67 23.71
N LYS A 30 30.98 -12.40 24.01
CA LYS A 30 30.59 -13.63 23.30
C LYS A 30 29.13 -13.55 22.88
N GLU A 31 28.82 -14.09 21.71
CA GLU A 31 27.46 -14.14 21.15
C GLU A 31 26.45 -14.70 22.18
N LEU A 32 25.48 -13.86 22.57
CA LEU A 32 24.48 -14.19 23.59
C LEU A 32 23.22 -14.85 23.00
N TYR A 33 22.98 -14.67 21.70
CA TYR A 33 21.79 -15.17 21.01
C TYR A 33 22.18 -15.94 19.75
N GLN A 34 21.43 -17.00 19.43
CA GLN A 34 21.67 -17.69 18.17
C GLN A 34 21.49 -16.74 16.98
N LYS A 35 22.52 -16.59 16.16
CA LYS A 35 22.42 -15.82 14.92
C LYS A 35 21.44 -16.49 13.97
N MET A 36 20.43 -15.74 13.52
CA MET A 36 19.41 -16.24 12.61
C MET A 36 19.24 -15.31 11.42
N ILE A 37 19.02 -15.89 10.26
CA ILE A 37 18.75 -15.18 9.01
C ILE A 37 17.25 -15.14 8.76
N TYR A 38 16.74 -13.99 8.36
CA TYR A 38 15.31 -13.76 8.23
C TYR A 38 14.97 -12.71 7.17
N ILE A 39 13.72 -12.72 6.72
CA ILE A 39 13.15 -11.70 5.85
C ILE A 39 12.50 -10.61 6.72
N VAL A 40 12.90 -9.36 6.51
CA VAL A 40 12.33 -8.20 7.18
C VAL A 40 10.90 -7.99 6.69
N SER A 41 9.94 -8.03 7.61
CA SER A 41 8.51 -7.94 7.29
C SER A 41 7.69 -7.56 8.51
N GLY A 42 6.49 -7.01 8.28
CA GLY A 42 5.55 -6.61 9.32
C GLY A 42 4.73 -7.77 9.89
N GLN A 43 3.50 -7.46 10.32
CA GLN A 43 2.54 -8.46 10.79
C GLN A 43 2.14 -9.40 9.64
N TYR A 44 1.85 -10.66 9.98
CA TYR A 44 1.54 -11.72 9.02
C TYR A 44 2.61 -11.92 7.92
N ASN A 45 3.85 -11.52 8.22
CA ASN A 45 4.95 -11.48 7.27
C ASN A 45 4.64 -10.72 5.98
N VAL A 46 3.81 -9.68 6.08
CA VAL A 46 3.53 -8.78 4.96
C VAL A 46 4.60 -7.69 4.92
N ASP A 47 5.19 -7.51 3.74
CA ASP A 47 6.00 -6.35 3.39
C ASP A 47 5.33 -5.65 2.21
N ALA A 48 4.95 -4.39 2.35
CA ALA A 48 4.10 -3.73 1.36
C ALA A 48 4.83 -2.57 0.70
N GLU A 49 5.05 -2.67 -0.60
CA GLU A 49 5.85 -1.72 -1.35
C GLU A 49 5.06 -1.05 -2.47
N GLU A 50 5.32 0.24 -2.66
CA GLU A 50 4.58 1.07 -3.60
C GLU A 50 5.37 1.30 -4.88
N PHE A 51 4.96 0.68 -5.98
CA PHE A 51 5.54 0.85 -7.30
C PHE A 51 4.91 2.04 -8.05
N SER A 52 5.73 2.87 -8.68
CA SER A 52 5.29 4.12 -9.31
C SER A 52 5.11 3.95 -10.83
N PHE A 53 3.97 4.36 -11.36
CA PHE A 53 3.73 4.47 -12.81
C PHE A 53 4.55 5.59 -13.48
N GLU A 54 5.18 6.48 -12.70
CA GLU A 54 6.06 7.51 -13.25
C GLU A 54 7.42 6.92 -13.69
N GLU A 55 7.80 5.78 -13.13
CA GLU A 55 9.03 5.06 -13.42
C GLU A 55 8.80 4.11 -14.60
N LYS A 56 9.69 4.12 -15.60
CA LYS A 56 9.62 3.18 -16.74
C LYS A 56 9.70 1.73 -16.28
N GLU A 57 10.61 1.48 -15.35
CA GLU A 57 10.77 0.24 -14.60
C GLU A 57 10.91 0.64 -13.13
N SER A 58 9.96 0.18 -12.32
CA SER A 58 9.90 0.49 -10.90
C SER A 58 10.52 -0.64 -10.09
N VAL A 59 11.41 -0.29 -9.16
CA VAL A 59 12.22 -1.24 -8.40
C VAL A 59 11.94 -1.12 -6.91
N ARG A 60 11.59 -2.22 -6.26
CA ARG A 60 11.39 -2.29 -4.80
C ARG A 60 12.13 -3.48 -4.22
N ASN A 61 12.53 -3.38 -2.97
CA ASN A 61 13.49 -4.31 -2.37
C ASN A 61 12.86 -5.14 -1.27
N ILE A 62 13.08 -6.45 -1.33
CA ILE A 62 12.82 -7.35 -0.21
C ILE A 62 14.09 -7.42 0.63
N SER A 63 14.00 -7.05 1.90
CA SER A 63 15.17 -6.98 2.78
C SER A 63 15.35 -8.27 3.57
N PHE A 64 16.58 -8.77 3.62
CA PHE A 64 17.03 -9.89 4.43
C PHE A 64 18.01 -9.36 5.47
N SER A 65 17.99 -9.93 6.67
CA SER A 65 18.84 -9.46 7.77
C SER A 65 19.22 -10.63 8.68
N SER A 66 20.21 -10.40 9.53
CA SER A 66 20.66 -11.30 10.57
C SER A 66 20.29 -10.75 11.95
N SER A 67 19.80 -11.62 12.84
CA SER A 67 19.70 -11.33 14.27
C SER A 67 20.93 -11.85 14.99
N GLY A 68 21.17 -11.38 16.21
CA GLY A 68 22.33 -11.76 17.01
C GLY A 68 22.78 -10.56 17.85
N SER A 69 23.75 -10.80 18.70
CA SER A 69 24.43 -9.78 19.51
C SER A 69 25.65 -9.26 18.77
N GLU A 70 26.28 -10.11 17.94
CA GLU A 70 27.43 -9.77 17.11
C GLU A 70 27.09 -9.76 15.62
N ASP A 71 27.83 -8.96 14.85
CA ASP A 71 27.74 -8.94 13.39
C ASP A 71 28.14 -10.30 12.80
N ILE A 72 27.62 -10.60 11.61
CA ILE A 72 28.02 -11.81 10.89
C ILE A 72 29.50 -11.74 10.51
N ASP A 73 30.21 -12.84 10.68
CA ASP A 73 31.68 -12.93 10.56
C ASP A 73 32.16 -13.47 9.20
N GLN A 74 31.23 -13.83 8.32
CA GLN A 74 31.45 -14.36 6.97
C GLN A 74 30.29 -14.01 6.05
N ASP A 75 30.52 -14.10 4.74
CA ASP A 75 29.47 -13.94 3.73
C ASP A 75 28.45 -15.08 3.83
N ILE A 76 27.17 -14.75 3.72
CA ILE A 76 26.07 -15.70 3.78
C ILE A 76 25.33 -15.68 2.45
N ILE A 77 25.25 -16.84 1.82
CA ILE A 77 24.45 -17.05 0.62
C ILE A 77 23.04 -17.45 1.07
N ILE A 78 22.04 -16.71 0.62
CA ILE A 78 20.62 -16.93 0.94
C ILE A 78 19.90 -17.28 -0.36
N ASP A 79 19.39 -18.51 -0.44
CA ASP A 79 18.59 -18.96 -1.58
C ASP A 79 17.11 -18.68 -1.33
N VAL A 80 16.43 -18.15 -2.34
CA VAL A 80 15.03 -17.70 -2.27
C VAL A 80 14.20 -18.44 -3.31
N LYS A 81 13.02 -18.92 -2.91
CA LYS A 81 12.05 -19.58 -3.80
C LYS A 81 10.62 -19.08 -3.53
N PRO A 82 9.66 -19.36 -4.43
CA PRO A 82 8.26 -19.12 -4.16
C PRO A 82 7.75 -19.81 -2.88
N ASP A 83 6.83 -19.14 -2.18
CA ASP A 83 6.12 -19.68 -1.01
C ASP A 83 4.66 -19.99 -1.37
N ASP A 84 4.18 -21.15 -0.95
CA ASP A 84 2.82 -21.65 -1.18
C ASP A 84 2.00 -21.75 0.13
N VAL A 85 2.58 -21.33 1.26
CA VAL A 85 2.02 -21.53 2.60
C VAL A 85 1.34 -20.27 3.14
N LEU A 86 1.95 -19.10 2.99
CA LEU A 86 1.49 -17.88 3.66
C LEU A 86 0.17 -17.34 3.12
N LEU A 87 -0.05 -17.39 1.81
CA LEU A 87 -1.21 -16.75 1.21
C LEU A 87 -2.54 -17.37 1.68
N PRO A 88 -2.71 -18.71 1.71
CA PRO A 88 -3.91 -19.33 2.29
C PRO A 88 -4.15 -18.91 3.75
N ILE A 89 -3.09 -18.85 4.56
CA ILE A 89 -3.18 -18.44 5.97
C ILE A 89 -3.62 -16.98 6.07
N TYR A 90 -3.04 -16.09 5.27
CA TYR A 90 -3.41 -14.68 5.22
C TYR A 90 -4.88 -14.49 4.83
N ASN A 91 -5.34 -15.17 3.76
CA ASN A 91 -6.72 -15.06 3.30
C ASN A 91 -7.72 -15.56 4.35
N LYS A 92 -7.43 -16.71 4.98
CA LYS A 92 -8.27 -17.22 6.06
C LYS A 92 -8.33 -16.27 7.26
N ALA A 93 -7.19 -15.71 7.65
CA ALA A 93 -7.11 -14.81 8.81
C ALA A 93 -7.80 -13.45 8.57
N ASN A 94 -7.77 -12.92 7.33
CA ASN A 94 -8.28 -11.57 7.03
C ASN A 94 -9.71 -11.56 6.48
N PHE A 95 -10.14 -12.62 5.79
CA PHE A 95 -11.42 -12.65 5.06
C PHE A 95 -12.30 -13.85 5.40
N ASP A 96 -11.79 -14.80 6.17
CA ASP A 96 -12.48 -16.03 6.57
C ASP A 96 -13.06 -16.81 5.37
N GLN A 97 -14.36 -16.67 5.09
CA GLN A 97 -15.08 -17.32 3.99
C GLN A 97 -15.42 -16.37 2.82
N ASP A 98 -15.08 -15.08 2.90
CA ASP A 98 -15.36 -14.10 1.85
C ASP A 98 -14.31 -14.17 0.73
N GLU A 99 -14.41 -15.23 -0.08
CA GLU A 99 -13.48 -15.54 -1.18
C GLU A 99 -13.36 -14.40 -2.21
N GLN A 100 -14.40 -13.56 -2.34
CA GLN A 100 -14.37 -12.42 -3.26
C GLN A 100 -13.34 -11.36 -2.85
N LYS A 101 -12.93 -11.33 -1.57
CA LYS A 101 -11.93 -10.42 -1.03
C LYS A 101 -10.54 -11.03 -0.93
N PHE A 102 -10.38 -12.30 -1.28
CA PHE A 102 -9.10 -12.98 -1.16
C PHE A 102 -8.01 -12.25 -1.97
N ALA A 103 -6.87 -12.10 -1.33
CA ALA A 103 -5.65 -11.67 -1.98
C ALA A 103 -5.18 -12.73 -2.97
N LYS A 104 -4.51 -12.27 -4.02
CA LYS A 104 -4.13 -13.06 -5.19
C LYS A 104 -2.61 -13.15 -5.28
N ILE A 105 -2.10 -14.30 -5.73
CA ILE A 105 -0.71 -14.39 -6.20
C ILE A 105 -0.59 -13.53 -7.46
N LEU A 106 0.38 -12.64 -7.48
CA LEU A 106 0.71 -11.88 -8.68
C LEU A 106 1.27 -12.83 -9.75
N ASN A 107 0.78 -12.70 -10.98
CA ASN A 107 1.27 -13.49 -12.10
C ASN A 107 2.80 -13.27 -12.27
N PRO A 108 3.63 -14.33 -12.28
CA PRO A 108 5.08 -14.22 -12.49
C PRO A 108 5.50 -13.47 -13.76
N ALA A 109 4.64 -13.40 -14.79
CA ALA A 109 4.90 -12.60 -15.98
C ALA A 109 4.85 -11.08 -15.73
N TYR A 110 4.38 -10.63 -14.57
CA TYR A 110 4.18 -9.21 -14.24
C TYR A 110 5.28 -8.62 -13.35
N TYR A 111 6.28 -9.42 -12.96
CA TYR A 111 7.44 -8.93 -12.22
C TYR A 111 8.69 -9.72 -12.60
N LYS A 112 9.85 -9.22 -12.18
CA LYS A 112 11.13 -9.93 -12.28
C LYS A 112 11.85 -9.80 -10.94
N LEU A 113 12.43 -10.89 -10.44
CA LEU A 113 13.38 -10.84 -9.34
C LEU A 113 14.78 -10.59 -9.90
N GLY A 114 15.61 -9.83 -9.18
CA GLY A 114 17.00 -9.60 -9.58
C GLY A 114 17.83 -10.88 -9.60
N SER A 115 17.52 -11.81 -8.71
CA SER A 115 18.15 -13.12 -8.58
C SER A 115 17.25 -14.04 -7.75
N ASN A 116 17.53 -15.35 -7.76
CA ASN A 116 16.96 -16.30 -6.79
C ASN A 116 17.88 -16.48 -5.57
N GLN A 117 18.94 -15.68 -5.49
CA GLN A 117 19.96 -15.74 -4.45
C GLN A 117 20.44 -14.34 -4.11
N VAL A 118 20.65 -14.07 -2.83
CA VAL A 118 21.30 -12.84 -2.34
C VAL A 118 22.48 -13.19 -1.43
N ILE A 119 23.48 -12.31 -1.38
CA ILE A 119 24.68 -12.50 -0.56
C ILE A 119 24.69 -11.41 0.50
N LEU A 120 24.46 -11.80 1.75
CA LEU A 120 24.64 -10.92 2.90
C LEU A 120 26.14 -10.91 3.25
N LYS A 121 26.79 -9.76 3.05
CA LYS A 121 28.24 -9.62 3.19
C LYS A 121 28.67 -9.57 4.65
N LYS A 122 29.83 -10.13 4.96
CA LYS A 122 30.44 -10.03 6.29
C LYS A 122 30.37 -8.60 6.84
N GLY A 123 29.93 -8.44 8.08
CA GLY A 123 29.80 -7.14 8.75
C GLY A 123 28.60 -6.29 8.29
N GLU A 124 27.85 -6.72 7.27
CA GLU A 124 26.63 -6.02 6.85
C GLU A 124 25.41 -6.56 7.61
N PRO A 125 24.55 -5.67 8.15
CA PRO A 125 23.38 -6.10 8.90
C PRO A 125 22.22 -6.54 8.00
N ASN A 126 22.22 -6.13 6.72
CA ASN A 126 21.15 -6.44 5.78
C ASN A 126 21.62 -6.51 4.31
N VAL A 127 20.80 -7.15 3.48
CA VAL A 127 20.93 -7.19 2.02
C VAL A 127 19.54 -7.14 1.39
N SER A 128 19.44 -6.61 0.18
CA SER A 128 18.17 -6.50 -0.54
C SER A 128 18.12 -7.36 -1.80
N LEU A 129 16.98 -8.02 -2.03
CA LEU A 129 16.61 -8.61 -3.31
C LEU A 129 15.70 -7.64 -4.08
N PRO A 130 16.14 -7.08 -5.22
CA PRO A 130 15.30 -6.19 -6.01
C PRO A 130 14.21 -6.95 -6.77
N VAL A 131 13.02 -6.34 -6.79
CA VAL A 131 11.83 -6.73 -7.53
C VAL A 131 11.52 -5.63 -8.53
N PHE A 132 11.45 -5.99 -9.81
CA PHE A 132 11.24 -5.07 -10.93
C PHE A 132 9.84 -5.24 -11.50
N MET A 133 9.14 -4.13 -11.74
CA MET A 133 7.86 -4.09 -12.43
C MET A 133 7.83 -2.92 -13.42
N THR A 134 7.39 -3.17 -14.65
CA THR A 134 7.17 -2.11 -15.65
C THR A 134 5.77 -1.51 -15.53
N ALA A 135 5.59 -0.27 -16.01
CA ALA A 135 4.28 0.38 -16.05
C ALA A 135 3.19 -0.49 -16.73
N SER A 136 3.51 -1.09 -17.88
CA SER A 136 2.56 -1.93 -18.61
C SER A 136 2.19 -3.24 -17.91
N GLN A 137 3.03 -3.74 -17.00
CA GLN A 137 2.68 -4.89 -16.15
C GLN A 137 1.75 -4.46 -15.01
N MET A 138 2.02 -3.31 -14.39
CA MET A 138 1.17 -2.75 -13.33
C MET A 138 -0.23 -2.37 -13.82
N GLU A 139 -0.35 -1.88 -15.07
CA GLU A 139 -1.63 -1.52 -15.70
C GLU A 139 -2.61 -2.69 -15.83
N LYS A 140 -2.12 -3.94 -15.77
CA LYS A 140 -2.95 -5.15 -15.83
C LYS A 140 -3.59 -5.50 -14.48
N LEU A 141 -3.24 -4.79 -13.42
CA LEU A 141 -3.72 -5.04 -12.07
C LEU A 141 -5.00 -4.27 -11.81
N SER A 142 -5.95 -4.92 -11.13
CA SER A 142 -7.12 -4.22 -10.62
C SER A 142 -6.75 -3.45 -9.35
N PRO A 143 -7.07 -2.14 -9.24
CA PRO A 143 -6.83 -1.39 -8.01
C PRO A 143 -7.72 -1.84 -6.83
N ASP A 144 -8.69 -2.72 -7.07
CA ASP A 144 -9.59 -3.29 -6.04
C ASP A 144 -9.14 -4.64 -5.48
N SER A 145 -8.04 -5.19 -6.00
CA SER A 145 -7.51 -6.48 -5.55
C SER A 145 -6.21 -6.30 -4.76
N ILE A 146 -5.94 -7.22 -3.85
CA ILE A 146 -4.65 -7.33 -3.16
C ILE A 146 -3.80 -8.33 -3.94
N TYR A 147 -2.58 -7.93 -4.30
CA TYR A 147 -1.64 -8.79 -5.02
C TYR A 147 -0.38 -8.99 -4.18
N PHE A 148 0.05 -10.24 -4.06
CA PHE A 148 1.27 -10.64 -3.36
C PHE A 148 2.23 -11.39 -4.27
N ILE A 149 3.53 -11.18 -4.05
CA ILE A 149 4.61 -12.07 -4.49
C ILE A 149 5.06 -12.86 -3.25
N PRO A 150 4.61 -14.12 -3.07
CA PRO A 150 4.98 -14.92 -1.91
C PRO A 150 6.36 -15.55 -2.11
N LEU A 151 7.30 -15.30 -1.20
CA LEU A 151 8.66 -15.84 -1.24
C LEU A 151 9.07 -16.43 0.11
N GLN A 152 10.02 -17.35 0.09
CA GLN A 152 10.65 -17.93 1.28
C GLN A 152 12.15 -18.15 1.07
N ILE A 153 12.89 -18.08 2.17
CA ILE A 153 14.26 -18.59 2.27
C ILE A 153 14.18 -20.12 2.16
N SER A 154 14.74 -20.68 1.09
CA SER A 154 14.85 -22.13 0.93
C SER A 154 16.07 -22.71 1.62
N ASN A 155 17.15 -21.95 1.67
CA ASN A 155 18.44 -22.40 2.18
C ASN A 155 19.32 -21.20 2.54
N VAL A 156 20.24 -21.41 3.48
CA VAL A 156 21.32 -20.48 3.82
C VAL A 156 22.63 -21.25 3.92
N SER A 157 23.74 -20.67 3.46
CA SER A 157 25.04 -21.35 3.53
C SER A 157 25.56 -21.49 4.97
N HIS A 158 25.20 -20.56 5.85
CA HIS A 158 25.62 -20.51 7.24
C HIS A 158 24.50 -19.98 8.14
N TYR A 159 24.64 -20.24 9.45
CA TYR A 159 23.65 -19.91 10.48
C TYR A 159 22.32 -20.64 10.29
N THR A 160 21.32 -20.28 11.09
CA THR A 160 19.98 -20.89 11.01
C THR A 160 18.97 -19.89 10.47
N VAL A 161 17.91 -20.39 9.87
CA VAL A 161 16.80 -19.55 9.42
C VAL A 161 15.83 -19.32 10.59
N ASN A 162 15.35 -18.09 10.76
CA ASN A 162 14.27 -17.83 11.69
C ASN A 162 12.96 -18.38 11.10
N GLU A 163 12.49 -19.52 11.60
CA GLU A 163 11.29 -20.20 11.10
C GLU A 163 10.02 -19.31 11.07
N LYS A 164 9.90 -18.33 11.98
CA LYS A 164 8.74 -17.42 12.01
C LYS A 164 8.82 -16.32 10.96
N LYS A 165 10.03 -16.03 10.45
CA LYS A 165 10.34 -14.94 9.51
C LYS A 165 11.06 -15.44 8.25
N LYS A 166 10.92 -16.74 7.94
CA LYS A 166 11.55 -17.37 6.78
C LYS A 166 10.86 -17.03 5.46
N ASN A 167 9.62 -16.57 5.51
CA ASN A 167 8.79 -16.28 4.35
C ASN A 167 8.14 -14.91 4.44
N VAL A 168 7.74 -14.37 3.30
CA VAL A 168 7.18 -13.03 3.15
C VAL A 168 6.07 -13.02 2.10
N LEU A 169 5.00 -12.27 2.40
CA LEU A 169 3.99 -11.84 1.45
C LEU A 169 4.34 -10.43 0.98
N PHE A 170 5.09 -10.33 -0.12
CA PHE A 170 5.48 -9.03 -0.66
C PHE A 170 4.31 -8.40 -1.43
N ARG A 171 3.64 -7.43 -0.82
CA ARG A 171 2.42 -6.78 -1.31
C ARG A 171 2.77 -5.69 -2.31
N VAL A 172 2.19 -5.81 -3.50
CA VAL A 172 2.29 -4.76 -4.52
C VAL A 172 1.23 -3.70 -4.25
N GLN A 173 1.68 -2.46 -4.11
CA GLN A 173 0.87 -1.24 -4.11
C GLN A 173 1.31 -0.37 -5.29
N THR A 174 0.44 0.49 -5.80
CA THR A 174 0.73 1.31 -6.97
C THR A 174 0.50 2.80 -6.69
N SER A 175 1.23 3.64 -7.43
CA SER A 175 1.07 5.08 -7.38
C SER A 175 1.34 5.79 -8.69
N ASN A 176 0.74 6.96 -8.84
CA ASN A 176 1.11 7.96 -9.84
C ASN A 176 1.14 9.33 -9.15
N ARG A 177 1.37 10.41 -9.90
CA ARG A 177 1.35 11.78 -9.37
C ARG A 177 0.09 12.15 -8.56
N TYR A 178 -1.06 11.56 -8.89
CA TYR A 178 -2.37 11.99 -8.42
C TYR A 178 -2.89 11.16 -7.24
N ALA A 179 -2.50 9.88 -7.15
CA ALA A 179 -3.02 8.94 -6.17
C ALA A 179 -2.06 7.78 -5.85
N GLN A 180 -2.25 7.20 -4.68
CA GLN A 180 -1.46 6.12 -4.08
C GLN A 180 -2.38 5.08 -3.44
N THR A 181 -2.00 3.79 -3.51
CA THR A 181 -2.74 2.72 -2.83
C THR A 181 -2.14 2.34 -1.47
N LYS A 182 -0.82 2.54 -1.23
CA LYS A 182 -0.17 2.25 0.07
C LYS A 182 -0.66 3.24 1.14
N LYS A 183 -0.51 4.54 0.89
CA LYS A 183 -1.21 5.62 1.63
C LYS A 183 -2.40 6.07 0.79
N LYS A 184 -3.58 5.48 1.03
CA LYS A 184 -4.81 5.78 0.28
C LYS A 184 -5.01 7.28 0.10
N THR A 185 -5.08 7.74 -1.14
CA THR A 185 -5.28 9.15 -1.44
C THR A 185 -6.76 9.49 -1.47
N PHE A 186 -7.13 10.57 -0.78
CA PHE A 186 -8.50 11.07 -0.73
C PHE A 186 -8.55 12.51 -1.24
N TYR A 187 -9.67 12.86 -1.88
CA TYR A 187 -9.99 14.22 -2.31
C TYR A 187 -11.32 14.64 -1.69
N SER A 188 -11.41 15.85 -1.15
CA SER A 188 -12.66 16.45 -0.72
C SER A 188 -13.43 16.96 -1.93
N LEU A 189 -14.63 16.43 -2.13
CA LEU A 189 -15.60 16.93 -3.09
C LEU A 189 -16.38 18.09 -2.47
N LYS A 190 -16.45 19.22 -3.19
CA LYS A 190 -17.50 20.22 -3.08
C LYS A 190 -18.12 20.43 -4.46
N GLY A 191 -19.44 20.32 -4.58
CA GLY A 191 -20.07 20.37 -5.88
C GLY A 191 -21.58 20.41 -5.86
N TYR A 192 -22.15 20.27 -7.05
CA TYR A 192 -23.59 20.27 -7.28
C TYR A 192 -23.98 19.08 -8.12
N LYS A 193 -25.00 18.35 -7.67
CA LYS A 193 -25.73 17.36 -8.45
C LYS A 193 -27.05 17.98 -8.90
N ILE A 194 -27.23 18.10 -10.20
CA ILE A 194 -28.40 18.73 -10.80
C ILE A 194 -29.22 17.64 -11.49
N ASP A 195 -30.47 17.51 -11.06
CA ASP A 195 -31.47 16.61 -11.62
C ASP A 195 -32.33 17.38 -12.63
N THR A 196 -32.54 16.78 -13.81
CA THR A 196 -33.30 17.39 -14.90
C THR A 196 -34.43 16.47 -15.37
N VAL A 197 -35.56 17.07 -15.72
CA VAL A 197 -36.66 16.39 -16.44
C VAL A 197 -36.75 17.03 -17.82
N GLY A 198 -36.33 16.29 -18.84
CA GLY A 198 -36.10 16.88 -20.17
C GLY A 198 -34.98 17.93 -20.11
N ASN A 199 -35.29 19.16 -20.53
CA ASN A 199 -34.36 20.30 -20.48
C ASN A 199 -34.59 21.21 -19.26
N THR A 200 -35.51 20.86 -18.37
CA THR A 200 -35.86 21.68 -17.20
C THR A 200 -35.14 21.17 -15.97
N VAL A 201 -34.54 22.09 -15.19
CA VAL A 201 -33.95 21.77 -13.89
C VAL A 201 -35.08 21.43 -12.92
N ASN A 202 -35.04 20.22 -12.37
CA ASN A 202 -35.99 19.74 -11.36
C ASN A 202 -35.49 20.01 -9.95
N ASN A 203 -34.21 19.70 -9.69
CA ASN A 203 -33.60 19.89 -8.38
C ASN A 203 -32.09 20.13 -8.49
N VAL A 204 -31.54 20.92 -7.56
CA VAL A 204 -30.11 21.16 -7.40
C VAL A 204 -29.71 20.80 -5.97
N LEU A 205 -28.86 19.79 -5.84
CA LEU A 205 -28.37 19.30 -4.55
C LEU A 205 -26.90 19.65 -4.39
N MET A 206 -26.57 20.39 -3.33
CA MET A 206 -25.18 20.56 -2.90
C MET A 206 -24.62 19.21 -2.43
N THR A 207 -23.43 18.87 -2.89
CA THR A 207 -22.76 17.61 -2.59
C THR A 207 -21.41 17.90 -1.94
N SER A 208 -21.18 17.30 -0.78
CA SER A 208 -19.91 17.36 -0.06
C SER A 208 -19.57 16.00 0.53
N THR A 209 -18.39 15.45 0.20
CA THR A 209 -17.91 14.17 0.74
C THR A 209 -16.39 14.05 0.55
N SER A 210 -15.78 13.00 1.09
CA SER A 210 -14.43 12.56 0.71
C SER A 210 -14.52 11.44 -0.32
N LYS A 211 -13.70 11.50 -1.37
CA LYS A 211 -13.63 10.49 -2.45
C LYS A 211 -12.25 9.88 -2.46
N GLN A 212 -12.17 8.55 -2.40
CA GLN A 212 -10.92 7.86 -2.65
C GLN A 212 -10.58 7.95 -4.15
N MET A 213 -9.33 8.29 -4.45
CA MET A 213 -8.79 8.27 -5.81
C MET A 213 -7.82 7.10 -5.94
N LEU A 214 -7.91 6.37 -7.05
CA LEU A 214 -7.10 5.18 -7.30
C LEU A 214 -6.29 5.35 -8.59
N PRO A 215 -4.97 5.10 -8.58
CA PRO A 215 -4.16 5.16 -9.80
C PRO A 215 -4.48 3.97 -10.71
N LEU A 216 -4.58 4.23 -12.01
CA LEU A 216 -4.76 3.19 -13.05
C LEU A 216 -3.52 3.03 -13.93
N ASN A 217 -2.89 4.15 -14.26
CA ASN A 217 -1.62 4.23 -14.98
C ASN A 217 -0.97 5.59 -14.67
N LYS A 218 0.04 6.00 -15.46
CA LYS A 218 0.77 7.26 -15.27
C LYS A 218 -0.14 8.49 -15.22
N ASN A 219 -1.18 8.55 -16.03
CA ASN A 219 -2.01 9.75 -16.17
C ASN A 219 -3.52 9.51 -16.05
N GLU A 220 -3.93 8.32 -15.63
CA GLU A 220 -5.32 8.00 -15.36
C GLU A 220 -5.54 7.62 -13.90
N VAL A 221 -6.63 8.14 -13.36
CA VAL A 221 -7.14 7.79 -12.03
C VAL A 221 -8.60 7.42 -12.10
N ARG A 222 -9.03 6.56 -11.17
CA ARG A 222 -10.42 6.17 -10.99
C ARG A 222 -11.04 6.83 -9.77
N ILE A 223 -12.27 7.30 -9.94
CA ILE A 223 -13.13 7.81 -8.87
C ILE A 223 -14.56 7.27 -9.05
N TYR A 224 -15.42 7.38 -8.03
CA TYR A 224 -16.86 7.15 -8.21
C TYR A 224 -17.60 8.44 -8.57
N ILE A 225 -18.74 8.31 -9.24
CA ILE A 225 -19.64 9.43 -9.58
C ILE A 225 -20.21 10.11 -8.32
N GLY A 226 -20.26 11.45 -8.32
CA GLY A 226 -20.94 12.20 -7.26
C GLY A 226 -20.42 11.86 -5.86
N ASN A 227 -21.35 11.64 -4.92
CA ASN A 227 -21.10 11.18 -3.56
C ASN A 227 -21.30 9.67 -3.36
N THR A 228 -21.26 8.88 -4.42
CA THR A 228 -21.40 7.43 -4.30
C THR A 228 -20.26 6.87 -3.46
N ASN A 229 -20.59 6.41 -2.25
CA ASN A 229 -19.72 5.62 -1.40
C ASN A 229 -20.16 4.16 -1.48
N LEU A 230 -19.34 3.31 -2.11
CA LEU A 230 -19.62 1.89 -2.18
C LEU A 230 -19.18 1.20 -0.88
N THR A 231 -20.14 0.64 -0.14
CA THR A 231 -19.86 -0.18 1.06
C THR A 231 -19.03 -1.43 0.72
N ALA A 232 -19.16 -1.94 -0.51
CA ALA A 232 -18.30 -2.97 -1.08
C ALA A 232 -18.11 -2.72 -2.61
N PRO A 233 -16.87 -2.59 -3.11
CA PRO A 233 -16.58 -2.34 -4.52
C PRO A 233 -16.62 -3.64 -5.34
N THR A 234 -17.80 -4.25 -5.48
CA THR A 234 -17.96 -5.41 -6.37
C THR A 234 -17.82 -4.98 -7.83
N VAL A 235 -17.39 -5.90 -8.70
CA VAL A 235 -17.22 -5.63 -10.15
C VAL A 235 -18.48 -4.97 -10.76
N PRO A 236 -19.72 -5.47 -10.54
CA PRO A 236 -20.91 -4.79 -11.08
C PRO A 236 -21.14 -3.39 -10.52
N ASN A 237 -20.84 -3.15 -9.24
CA ASN A 237 -21.01 -1.82 -8.64
C ASN A 237 -19.96 -0.84 -9.15
N ILE A 238 -18.73 -1.28 -9.36
CA ILE A 238 -17.68 -0.47 -9.99
C ILE A 238 -18.11 -0.08 -11.41
N LYS A 239 -18.51 -1.04 -12.25
CA LYS A 239 -18.94 -0.76 -13.64
C LYS A 239 -20.07 0.25 -13.73
N ARG A 240 -20.99 0.27 -12.75
CA ARG A 240 -22.13 1.21 -12.71
C ARG A 240 -21.81 2.58 -12.14
N ASN A 241 -20.71 2.74 -11.40
CA ASN A 241 -20.47 3.95 -10.62
C ASN A 241 -19.10 4.59 -10.82
N ALA A 242 -18.16 3.94 -11.49
CA ALA A 242 -16.78 4.40 -11.60
C ALA A 242 -16.51 5.19 -12.89
N LEU A 243 -15.77 6.29 -12.74
CA LEU A 243 -15.22 7.12 -13.80
C LEU A 243 -13.71 6.93 -13.89
N VAL A 244 -13.16 7.13 -15.09
CA VAL A 244 -11.74 7.48 -15.27
C VAL A 244 -11.62 8.96 -15.55
N LEU A 245 -10.66 9.59 -14.86
CA LEU A 245 -10.12 10.89 -15.23
C LEU A 245 -8.77 10.65 -15.88
N LYS A 246 -8.64 11.01 -17.17
CA LYS A 246 -7.37 11.03 -17.88
C LYS A 246 -6.84 12.45 -17.92
N ILE A 247 -5.66 12.66 -17.36
CA ILE A 247 -5.00 13.96 -17.29
C ILE A 247 -4.06 14.10 -18.48
N ASN A 248 -4.26 15.13 -19.28
CA ASN A 248 -3.40 15.45 -20.42
C ASN A 248 -2.25 16.36 -19.99
N GLU A 249 -1.23 16.49 -20.84
CA GLU A 249 -0.02 17.29 -20.56
C GLU A 249 -0.34 18.77 -20.30
N ASN A 250 -1.37 19.32 -20.95
CA ASN A 250 -1.85 20.68 -20.72
C ASN A 250 -2.78 20.83 -19.49
N ASN A 251 -2.86 19.79 -18.65
CA ASN A 251 -3.74 19.65 -17.50
C ASN A 251 -5.25 19.62 -17.80
N SER A 252 -5.66 19.56 -19.07
CA SER A 252 -7.06 19.23 -19.38
C SER A 252 -7.36 17.79 -18.95
N VAL A 253 -8.61 17.54 -18.59
CA VAL A 253 -9.08 16.24 -18.10
C VAL A 253 -10.13 15.69 -19.06
N ASN A 254 -9.92 14.45 -19.50
CA ASN A 254 -10.95 13.67 -20.19
C ASN A 254 -11.65 12.75 -19.20
N ILE A 255 -12.98 12.77 -19.21
CA ILE A 255 -13.83 11.98 -18.32
C ILE A 255 -14.51 10.88 -19.15
N ARG A 256 -14.38 9.63 -18.71
CA ARG A 256 -15.06 8.48 -19.31
C ARG A 256 -15.57 7.53 -18.23
N ALA A 257 -16.49 6.64 -18.60
CA ALA A 257 -16.83 5.50 -17.75
C ALA A 257 -15.58 4.62 -17.54
N TYR A 258 -15.49 3.97 -16.38
CA TYR A 258 -14.41 3.01 -16.11
C TYR A 258 -14.39 1.86 -17.10
N GLU A 259 -15.57 1.35 -17.41
CA GLU A 259 -15.80 0.32 -18.41
C GLU A 259 -17.06 0.69 -19.20
N GLU A 260 -16.96 0.68 -20.53
CA GLU A 260 -18.12 0.87 -21.40
C GLU A 260 -18.98 -0.40 -21.40
N SER A 261 -20.29 -0.23 -21.16
CA SER A 261 -21.22 -1.34 -21.07
C SER A 261 -22.65 -0.89 -21.34
N GLU A 262 -23.43 -1.73 -22.03
CA GLU A 262 -24.86 -1.52 -22.25
C GLU A 262 -25.67 -1.48 -20.94
N ALA A 263 -25.13 -2.04 -19.85
CA ALA A 263 -25.78 -2.14 -18.54
C ALA A 263 -24.91 -1.56 -17.40
N GLY A 264 -24.10 -0.55 -17.70
CA GLY A 264 -23.16 0.07 -16.76
C GLY A 264 -23.46 1.54 -16.48
N LEU A 265 -22.44 2.36 -16.73
CA LEU A 265 -22.45 3.81 -16.55
C LEU A 265 -22.29 4.47 -17.92
N MET A 266 -23.18 5.41 -18.25
CA MET A 266 -22.99 6.31 -19.39
C MET A 266 -22.62 7.70 -18.87
N VAL A 267 -21.55 8.27 -19.41
CA VAL A 267 -21.01 9.57 -19.02
C VAL A 267 -20.73 10.38 -20.25
N GLN A 268 -21.04 11.68 -20.16
CA GLN A 268 -20.67 12.65 -21.17
C GLN A 268 -20.02 13.84 -20.49
N GLN A 269 -18.78 14.11 -20.85
CA GLN A 269 -18.10 15.35 -20.49
C GLN A 269 -18.80 16.53 -21.16
N LEU A 270 -18.97 17.63 -20.43
CA LEU A 270 -19.69 18.82 -20.89
C LEU A 270 -18.73 19.98 -21.09
N ALA A 271 -19.02 20.81 -22.09
CA ALA A 271 -18.32 22.07 -22.30
C ALA A 271 -18.82 23.14 -21.32
N ARG A 272 -18.01 24.17 -21.12
CA ARG A 272 -18.42 25.37 -20.41
C ARG A 272 -19.68 25.98 -21.07
N PRO A 273 -20.71 26.37 -20.30
CA PRO A 273 -21.84 27.13 -20.82
C PRO A 273 -21.39 28.48 -21.39
N ALA A 274 -21.87 28.86 -22.57
CA ALA A 274 -21.45 30.08 -23.27
C ALA A 274 -21.89 31.37 -22.55
N ASP A 275 -22.99 31.28 -21.79
CA ASP A 275 -23.65 32.35 -21.05
C ASP A 275 -23.13 32.50 -19.61
N GLU A 276 -22.23 31.64 -19.14
CA GLU A 276 -21.63 31.71 -17.80
C GLU A 276 -20.14 32.10 -17.89
N PRO A 277 -19.79 33.41 -17.91
CA PRO A 277 -18.41 33.87 -18.00
C PRO A 277 -17.57 33.47 -16.78
N ASP A 278 -18.17 33.34 -15.60
CA ASP A 278 -17.47 32.99 -14.36
C ASP A 278 -17.48 31.47 -14.06
N PHE A 279 -17.80 30.64 -15.06
CA PHE A 279 -17.88 29.19 -14.89
C PHE A 279 -16.50 28.57 -14.64
N VAL A 280 -16.33 27.94 -13.47
CA VAL A 280 -15.03 27.40 -13.02
C VAL A 280 -14.82 25.91 -13.33
N TYR A 281 -15.86 25.14 -13.65
CA TYR A 281 -15.78 23.69 -13.82
C TYR A 281 -15.31 23.30 -15.24
N LEU A 282 -14.05 23.60 -15.54
CA LEU A 282 -13.51 23.57 -16.90
C LEU A 282 -12.93 22.22 -17.36
N ASN A 283 -13.19 21.13 -16.64
CA ASN A 283 -12.56 19.82 -16.87
C ASN A 283 -11.02 19.92 -16.90
N THR A 284 -10.45 20.41 -15.80
CA THR A 284 -9.02 20.70 -15.66
C THR A 284 -8.50 20.23 -14.31
N TYR A 285 -7.24 19.81 -14.30
CA TYR A 285 -6.44 19.60 -13.10
C TYR A 285 -5.61 20.86 -12.80
N VAL A 286 -5.58 21.30 -11.55
CA VAL A 286 -4.80 22.47 -11.11
C VAL A 286 -3.62 21.95 -10.26
N PRO A 287 -2.38 21.98 -10.76
CA PRO A 287 -1.22 21.30 -10.14
C PRO A 287 -0.48 22.16 -9.10
N THR A 288 -1.13 23.14 -8.47
CA THR A 288 -0.46 24.03 -7.50
C THR A 288 -0.41 23.38 -6.13
N LYS A 289 0.74 23.39 -5.44
CA LYS A 289 0.94 22.74 -4.12
C LYS A 289 -0.15 23.05 -3.09
N GLU A 290 -0.67 24.28 -3.06
CA GLU A 290 -1.71 24.71 -2.09
C GLU A 290 -3.15 24.37 -2.54
N LYS A 291 -3.36 23.97 -3.80
CA LYS A 291 -4.68 23.80 -4.41
C LYS A 291 -4.72 22.63 -5.41
N GLU A 292 -4.01 21.52 -5.15
CA GLU A 292 -4.10 20.34 -6.03
C GLU A 292 -5.56 19.90 -6.14
N ARG A 293 -6.18 20.15 -7.29
CA ARG A 293 -7.61 19.91 -7.45
C ARG A 293 -8.06 19.62 -8.88
N PHE A 294 -9.17 18.92 -8.99
CA PHE A 294 -9.88 18.72 -10.25
C PHE A 294 -11.14 19.56 -10.26
N LEU A 295 -11.38 20.25 -11.39
CA LEU A 295 -12.59 21.01 -11.65
C LEU A 295 -13.32 20.31 -12.79
N LEU A 296 -14.39 19.57 -12.49
CA LEU A 296 -15.05 18.66 -13.41
C LEU A 296 -16.49 19.10 -13.73
N TYR A 297 -16.89 18.97 -14.99
CA TYR A 297 -18.25 19.18 -15.46
C TYR A 297 -18.65 18.09 -16.47
N TYR A 298 -19.62 17.28 -16.07
CA TYR A 298 -20.11 16.16 -16.86
C TYR A 298 -21.57 15.87 -16.53
N ARG A 299 -22.22 15.04 -17.36
CA ARG A 299 -23.48 14.40 -17.01
C ARG A 299 -23.33 12.89 -17.06
N TYR A 300 -24.14 12.19 -16.28
CA TYR A 300 -24.14 10.75 -16.24
C TYR A 300 -25.56 10.18 -16.10
N LYS A 301 -25.72 8.92 -16.50
CA LYS A 301 -26.87 8.09 -16.15
C LYS A 301 -26.38 6.67 -15.87
N THR A 302 -27.10 5.98 -15.00
CA THR A 302 -26.76 4.65 -14.49
C THR A 302 -27.83 3.66 -14.93
N PHE A 303 -27.42 2.46 -15.31
CA PHE A 303 -28.38 1.41 -15.62
C PHE A 303 -28.84 0.70 -14.34
N ASP A 304 -30.15 0.68 -14.11
CA ASP A 304 -30.74 -0.11 -13.05
C ASP A 304 -30.94 -1.55 -13.54
N THR A 305 -30.23 -2.48 -12.89
CA THR A 305 -30.22 -3.89 -13.26
C THR A 305 -31.51 -4.63 -12.88
N VAL A 306 -32.30 -4.07 -11.96
CA VAL A 306 -33.57 -4.63 -11.50
C VAL A 306 -34.69 -4.21 -12.45
N THR A 307 -34.85 -2.91 -12.67
CA THR A 307 -35.91 -2.38 -13.55
C THR A 307 -35.56 -2.47 -15.04
N LYS A 308 -34.28 -2.77 -15.38
CA LYS A 308 -33.75 -2.80 -16.75
C LYS A 308 -33.91 -1.47 -17.49
N GLN A 309 -33.88 -0.36 -16.75
CA GLN A 309 -34.04 0.97 -17.29
C GLN A 309 -32.84 1.85 -16.95
N TRP A 310 -32.55 2.78 -17.85
CA TRP A 310 -31.63 3.86 -17.57
C TRP A 310 -32.28 4.86 -16.63
N SER A 311 -31.52 5.32 -15.64
CA SER A 311 -31.90 6.55 -14.94
C SER A 311 -31.89 7.73 -15.92
N ARG A 312 -32.57 8.81 -15.52
CA ARG A 312 -32.43 10.11 -16.18
C ARG A 312 -31.01 10.65 -16.06
N TRP A 313 -30.70 11.65 -16.87
CA TRP A 313 -29.41 12.34 -16.78
C TRP A 313 -29.32 13.15 -15.49
N PHE A 314 -28.19 13.02 -14.81
CA PHE A 314 -27.76 13.89 -13.73
C PHE A 314 -26.54 14.68 -14.20
N TYR A 315 -26.54 15.99 -13.97
CA TYR A 315 -25.40 16.85 -14.25
C TYR A 315 -24.59 17.05 -12.98
N MET A 316 -23.27 17.01 -13.10
CA MET A 316 -22.33 17.13 -12.00
C MET A 316 -21.35 18.26 -12.26
N LYS A 317 -21.24 19.14 -11.27
CA LYS A 317 -20.17 20.13 -11.14
C LYS A 317 -19.34 19.74 -9.91
N GLU A 318 -18.08 19.35 -10.06
CA GLU A 318 -17.22 18.88 -8.95
C GLU A 318 -15.93 19.71 -8.82
N ASP A 319 -15.65 20.24 -7.62
CA ASP A 319 -14.32 20.72 -7.17
C ASP A 319 -13.77 19.65 -6.21
N LEU A 320 -12.80 18.86 -6.69
CA LEU A 320 -12.15 17.79 -5.93
C LEU A 320 -10.78 18.28 -5.46
N ARG A 321 -10.62 18.59 -4.17
CA ARG A 321 -9.34 19.06 -3.60
C ARG A 321 -8.62 17.94 -2.88
N LYS A 322 -7.35 17.72 -3.18
CA LYS A 322 -6.55 16.67 -2.53
C LYS A 322 -6.46 16.92 -1.03
N LEU A 323 -6.64 15.87 -0.24
CA LEU A 323 -6.42 15.87 1.21
C LEU A 323 -4.96 15.46 1.49
N GLU A 324 -4.35 16.10 2.48
CA GLU A 324 -2.96 15.84 2.91
C GLU A 324 -2.75 14.48 3.60
#